data_AF-A0A966IWC9-F1
#
_entry.id   AF-A0A966IWC9-F1
#
_cell.length_a   1.000
_cell.length_b   1.000
_cell.length_c   1.000
_cell.angle_alpha   90.00
_cell.angle_beta   90.00
_cell.angle_gamma   90.00
#
_symmetry.space_group_name_H-M   'P 1'
#
loop_
_entity.id
_entity.type
_entity.pdbx_description
1 polymer ?
#
loop_
_entity_poly.entity_id
_entity_poly.type
_entity_poly.pdbx_seq_one_letter_code
_entity_poly.pdbx_strand_id
1 'polypeptide(L)' 'MKITIALSKGRIFEQTIPLLERIGITCNEDPETSRKLILDTN' A
#
# COMPACT_ATOMS: atom_id res chain seq x y z
N MET A 1 10.60 5.18 13.98
CA MET A 1 9.19 4.93 14.36
C MET A 1 8.56 4.18 13.20
N LYS A 2 7.88 3.06 13.42
CA LYS A 2 7.35 2.19 12.34
C LYS A 2 5.82 2.24 12.34
N ILE A 3 5.22 2.55 11.20
CA ILE A 3 3.77 2.57 11.01
C ILE A 3 3.42 1.38 10.12
N THR A 4 2.46 0.56 10.55
CA THR A 4 1.94 -0.55 9.75
C THR A 4 0.47 -0.27 9.45
N ILE A 5 0.12 -0.21 8.18
CA ILE A 5 -1.25 0.04 7.71
C ILE A 5 -1.79 -1.27 7.12
N ALA A 6 -2.87 -1.78 7.70
CA ALA A 6 -3.53 -2.98 7.18
C ALA A 6 -4.63 -2.57 6.18
N LEU A 7 -4.48 -2.98 4.92
CA LEU A 7 -5.44 -2.72 3.85
C LEU A 7 -5.88 -4.04 3.21
N SER A 8 -7.13 -4.09 2.77
CA SER A 8 -7.65 -5.19 1.97
C SER A 8 -7.26 -5.01 0.50
N LYS A 9 -6.85 -6.10 -0.17
CA LYS A 9 -6.58 -6.10 -1.62
C LYS A 9 -7.84 -5.81 -2.44
N GLY A 10 -7.65 -5.38 -3.69
CA GLY A 10 -8.72 -5.05 -4.64
C GLY A 10 -9.20 -3.60 -4.48
N ARG A 11 -10.51 -3.38 -4.59
CA ARG A 11 -11.13 -2.03 -4.67
C ARG A 11 -10.74 -1.09 -3.52
N ILE A 12 -10.61 -1.60 -2.29
CA ILE A 12 -10.22 -0.77 -1.13
C ILE A 12 -8.80 -0.23 -1.35
N PHE A 13 -7.85 -1.10 -1.71
CA PHE A 13 -6.48 -0.71 -2.00
C PHE A 13 -6.42 0.35 -3.11
N GLU A 14 -7.04 0.09 -4.26
CA GLU A 14 -7.08 1.02 -5.40
C GLU A 14 -7.62 2.41 -5.03
N GLN A 15 -8.64 2.46 -4.18
CA GLN A 15 -9.21 3.73 -3.71
C GLN A 15 -8.33 4.44 -2.68
N THR A 16 -7.56 3.71 -1.88
CA THR A 16 -6.66 4.28 -0.87
C THR A 16 -5.29 4.68 -1.38
N ILE A 17 -4.77 4.08 -2.47
CA ILE A 17 -3.49 4.48 -3.10
C ILE A 17 -3.39 6.01 -3.29
N PRO A 18 -4.33 6.68 -3.98
CA PRO A 18 -4.22 8.12 -4.23
C PRO A 18 -4.28 8.97 -2.96
N LEU A 19 -4.80 8.44 -1.84
CA LEU A 19 -4.76 9.10 -0.54
C LEU A 19 -3.38 8.97 0.12
N LEU A 20 -2.77 7.78 0.04
CA LEU A 20 -1.42 7.52 0.55
C LEU A 20 -0.36 8.28 -0.24
N GLU A 21 -0.49 8.34 -1.56
CA GLU A 21 0.44 9.09 -2.42
C GLU A 21 0.43 10.58 -2.14
N ARG A 22 -0.73 11.16 -1.80
CA ARG A 22 -0.85 12.59 -1.43
C ARG A 22 -0.06 12.96 -0.19
N ILE A 23 0.16 12.00 0.72
CA ILE A 23 0.98 12.19 1.92
C ILE A 23 2.41 11.67 1.72
N GLY A 24 2.77 11.29 0.49
CA GLY A 24 4.11 10.84 0.12
C GLY A 24 4.40 9.37 0.39
N ILE A 25 3.39 8.55 0.71
CA ILE A 25 3.53 7.11 0.95
C ILE A 25 3.17 6.35 -0.33
N THR A 26 4.13 5.60 -0.86
CA THR A 26 3.95 4.81 -2.09
C THR A 26 4.51 3.40 -1.88
N CYS A 27 3.80 2.38 -2.35
CA CYS A 27 4.27 0.99 -2.29
C CYS A 27 5.44 0.80 -3.27
N ASN A 28 6.54 0.20 -2.81
CA ASN A 28 7.70 -0.09 -3.66
C ASN A 28 7.44 -1.20 -4.69
N GLU A 29 6.40 -1.98 -4.47
CA GLU A 29 6.00 -3.11 -5.30
C GLU A 29 4.48 -3.16 -5.39
N ASP A 30 3.98 -3.78 -6.47
CA ASP A 30 2.56 -3.90 -6.73
C ASP A 30 1.95 -5.10 -5.96
N PRO A 31 0.99 -4.87 -5.04
CA PRO A 31 0.32 -5.94 -4.29
C PRO A 31 -0.53 -6.87 -5.14
N GLU A 32 -0.93 -6.50 -6.36
CA GLU A 32 -1.70 -7.38 -7.25
C GLU A 32 -0.80 -8.46 -7.85
N THR A 33 0.42 -8.10 -8.21
CA THR A 33 1.41 -9.04 -8.75
C THR A 33 2.25 -9.70 -7.66
N SER A 34 2.35 -9.10 -6.47
CA SER A 34 3.11 -9.64 -5.35
C SER A 34 2.31 -10.61 -4.48
N ARG A 35 2.94 -11.75 -4.16
CA ARG A 35 2.45 -12.72 -3.16
C ARG A 35 2.83 -12.35 -1.73
N LYS A 36 3.52 -11.23 -1.53
CA LYS A 36 3.87 -10.77 -0.19
C LYS A 36 2.62 -10.26 0.53
N LEU A 37 2.55 -10.56 1.82
CA LEU A 37 1.48 -10.09 2.72
C LEU A 37 1.80 -8.74 3.37
N ILE A 38 3.07 -8.37 3.38
CA ILE A 38 3.57 -7.11 3.93
C ILE A 38 4.42 -6.46 2.84
N LEU A 39 4.07 -5.22 2.47
CA LEU A 39 4.80 -4.43 1.49
C LEU A 39 5.50 -3.28 2.21
N ASP A 40 6.74 -3.05 1.83
CA ASP A 40 7.48 -1.88 2.29
C ASP A 40 7.10 -0.65 1.45
N THR A 41 7.08 0.49 2.13
CA THR A 41 6.83 1.83 1.56
C THR A 41 8.07 2.69 1.78
N ASN A 42 8.14 3.82 1.08
CA ASN A 42 9.26 4.78 1.10
C ASN A 42 9.36 5.60 2.40
#